data_AF-A0A920DLB8-F1
#
_entry.id   AF-A0A920DLB8-F1
#
_cell.length_a   1.000
_cell.length_b   1.000
_cell.length_c   1.000
_cell.angle_alpha   90.00
_cell.angle_beta   90.00
_cell.angle_gamma   90.00
#
_symmetry.space_group_name_H-M   'P 1'
#
loop_
_entity.id
_entity.type
_entity.pdbx_description
1 polymer ?
#
loop_
_entity_poly.entity_id
_entity_poly.type
_entity_poly.pdbx_seq_one_letter_code
_entity_poly.pdbx_strand_id
1 'polypeptide(L)' 'MRWLVDAARKRSEKSMPQRLAGELSDASEGKGSAVKKREDVHKMAEANKAFSHFRF' A
#
# COMPACT_ATOMS: atom_id res chain seq x y z
N MET A 1 5.85 6.40 -0.21
CA MET A 1 6.70 5.82 -1.28
C MET A 1 7.18 4.39 -1.00
N ARG A 2 7.57 4.02 0.23
CA ARG A 2 8.09 2.66 0.52
C ARG A 2 7.13 1.52 0.11
N TRP A 3 5.84 1.64 0.42
CA TRP A 3 4.84 0.62 0.04
C TRP A 3 4.63 0.47 -1.47
N LEU A 4 4.72 1.54 -2.24
CA LEU A 4 4.64 1.50 -3.71
C LEU A 4 5.84 0.75 -4.31
N VAL A 5 7.05 1.00 -3.80
CA VAL A 5 8.26 0.33 -4.26
C VAL A 5 8.26 -1.16 -3.88
N ASP A 6 7.84 -1.50 -2.65
CA ASP A 6 7.75 -2.89 -2.20
C ASP A 6 6.68 -3.68 -2.97
N ALA A 7 5.57 -3.02 -3.30
CA ALA A 7 4.51 -3.57 -4.15
C ALA A 7 4.99 -3.80 -5.58
N ALA A 8 5.60 -2.78 -6.20
CA ALA A 8 6.17 -2.88 -7.54
C ALA A 8 7.23 -4.00 -7.63
N ARG A 9 8.08 -4.18 -6.61
CA ARG A 9 9.09 -5.26 -6.58
C ARG A 9 8.48 -6.67 -6.67
N LYS A 10 7.28 -6.86 -6.11
CA LYS A 10 6.57 -8.16 -6.10
C LYS A 10 5.86 -8.47 -7.42
N ARG A 11 5.74 -7.50 -8.33
CA ARG A 11 5.14 -7.72 -9.65
C ARG A 11 6.11 -8.47 -10.56
N SER A 12 5.54 -9.26 -11.46
CA SER A 12 6.25 -10.14 -12.39
C SER A 12 6.68 -9.47 -13.71
N GLU A 13 6.57 -8.14 -13.86
CA GLU A 13 6.99 -7.48 -15.11
C GLU A 13 8.51 -7.53 -15.35
N LYS A 14 8.93 -7.37 -16.62
CA LYS A 14 10.31 -7.53 -17.07
C LYS A 14 11.31 -6.54 -16.45
N SER A 15 10.90 -5.29 -16.24
CA SER A 15 11.79 -4.22 -15.75
C SER A 15 11.18 -3.41 -14.62
N MET A 16 12.01 -2.93 -13.69
CA MET A 16 11.55 -2.13 -12.53
C MET A 16 10.77 -0.86 -12.93
N PRO A 17 11.11 -0.12 -14.01
CA PRO A 17 10.30 1.00 -14.47
C PRO A 17 8.89 0.58 -14.89
N GLN A 18 8.75 -0.55 -15.58
CA GLN A 18 7.44 -1.09 -15.97
C GLN A 18 6.63 -1.51 -14.75
N ARG A 19 7.26 -2.12 -13.74
CA ARG A 19 6.60 -2.47 -12.48
C ARG A 19 6.10 -1.26 -11.72
N LEU A 20 6.92 -0.21 -11.65
CA LEU A 20 6.55 1.05 -11.01
C LEU A 20 5.43 1.75 -11.74
N ALA A 21 5.48 1.82 -13.07
CA ALA A 21 4.43 2.42 -13.88
C ALA A 21 3.09 1.67 -13.72
N GLY A 22 3.13 0.34 -13.75
CA GLY A 22 1.94 -0.50 -13.51
C GLY A 22 1.35 -0.29 -12.13
N GLU A 23 2.18 -0.31 -11.08
CA GLU A 23 1.69 -0.06 -9.72
C GLU A 23 1.20 1.38 -9.50
N LEU A 24 1.80 2.38 -10.16
CA LEU A 24 1.32 3.76 -10.10
C LEU A 24 -0.03 3.92 -10.80
N SER A 25 -0.21 3.33 -11.97
CA SER A 25 -1.49 3.33 -12.68
C SER A 25 -2.57 2.64 -11.84
N ASP A 26 -2.28 1.45 -11.31
CA ASP A 26 -3.23 0.72 -10.45
C ASP A 26 -3.55 1.53 -9.18
N ALA A 27 -2.54 2.14 -8.56
CA ALA A 27 -2.73 2.97 -7.37
C ALA A 27 -3.58 4.22 -7.65
N SER A 28 -3.49 4.80 -8.87
CA SER A 28 -4.30 5.94 -9.28
C SER A 28 -5.78 5.57 -9.45
N GLU A 29 -6.07 4.32 -9.82
CA GLU A 29 -7.42 3.77 -9.85
C GLU A 29 -7.93 3.30 -8.47
N GLY A 30 -7.14 3.51 -7.40
CA GLY A 30 -7.46 3.01 -6.06
C GLY A 30 -7.31 1.50 -5.93
N LYS A 31 -6.60 0.85 -6.86
CA LYS A 31 -6.33 -0.59 -6.89
C LYS A 31 -4.85 -0.85 -6.59
N GLY A 32 -4.49 -2.13 -6.56
CA GLY A 32 -3.11 -2.54 -6.34
C GLY A 32 -2.79 -2.84 -4.88
N SER A 33 -1.66 -3.52 -4.71
CA SER A 33 -1.27 -4.09 -3.42
C SER A 33 -0.83 -3.02 -2.42
N ALA A 34 -0.28 -1.90 -2.91
CA ALA A 34 0.06 -0.75 -2.07
C ALA A 34 -1.18 -0.07 -1.48
N VAL A 35 -2.25 0.10 -2.26
CA VAL A 35 -3.49 0.74 -1.80
C VAL A 35 -4.23 -0.13 -0.81
N LYS A 36 -4.36 -1.43 -1.10
CA LYS A 36 -4.97 -2.40 -0.19
C LYS A 36 -4.28 -2.40 1.18
N LYS A 37 -2.94 -2.38 1.19
CA LYS A 37 -2.16 -2.32 2.44
C LYS A 37 -2.42 -1.04 3.23
N ARG A 38 -2.61 0.10 2.57
CA ARG A 38 -3.00 1.36 3.22
C ARG A 38 -4.38 1.25 3.88
N GLU A 39 -5.35 0.69 3.17
CA GLU A 39 -6.72 0.51 3.67
C GLU A 39 -6.78 -0.46 4.86
N ASP A 40 -6.07 -1.59 4.77
CA ASP A 40 -6.00 -2.56 5.86
C ASP A 40 -5.40 -1.92 7.12
N VAL A 41 -4.32 -1.12 6.97
CA VAL A 41 -3.72 -0.39 8.09
C VAL A 41 -4.66 0.67 8.66
N HIS A 42 -5.40 1.39 7.82
CA HIS A 42 -6.39 2.37 8.28
C HIS A 42 -7.54 1.70 9.05
N LYS A 43 -8.12 0.63 8.50
CA LYS A 43 -9.17 -0.15 9.18
C LYS A 43 -8.67 -0.72 10.51
N MET A 44 -7.45 -1.24 10.53
CA MET A 44 -6.85 -1.75 11.75
C MET A 44 -6.58 -0.65 12.77
N ALA A 45 -6.22 0.56 12.33
CA ALA A 45 -6.06 1.72 13.21
C ALA A 45 -7.41 2.18 13.80
N GLU A 46 -8.49 2.18 13.01
CA GLU A 46 -9.84 2.47 13.51
C GLU A 46 -10.33 1.40 14.48
N ALA A 47 -10.08 0.12 14.20
CA ALA A 47 -10.42 -0.98 15.11
C ALA A 47 -9.66 -0.87 16.45
N ASN A 48 -8.41 -0.39 16.43
CA ASN A 48 -7.60 -0.17 17.62
C ASN A 48 -7.76 1.22 18.23
N LYS A 49 -8.77 2.00 17.82
CA LYS A 49 -9.02 3.35 18.34
C LYS A 49 -9.25 3.34 19.86
N ALA A 50 -9.80 2.27 20.43
CA ALA A 50 -9.95 2.10 21.88
C ALA A 50 -8.60 2.07 22.64
N PHE A 51 -7.54 1.63 21.98
CA PHE A 51 -6.18 1.59 22.54
C PHE A 51 -5.37 2.86 22.25
N SER A 52 -5.99 3.88 21.64
CA SER A 52 -5.32 5.16 21.37
C SER A 52 -4.87 5.89 22.64
N HIS A 53 -5.48 5.57 23.79
CA HIS A 53 -5.11 6.12 25.10
C HIS A 53 -3.79 5.59 25.66
N PHE A 54 -3.24 4.49 25.14
CA PHE A 54 -1.89 3.99 25.50
C PHE A 54 -0.77 4.68 24.71
N ARG A 55 -1.10 5.75 23.98
CA ARG A 55 -0.18 6.43 23.08
C ARG A 55 0.55 7.56 23.82
N PHE A 56 1.53 7.15 24.63
CA PHE A 56 2.36 7.96 25.52
C PHE A 56 1.61 8.60 26.70
#